data_AF-W0S2G4-F1
#
_entry.id   AF-W0S2G4-F1
#
_cell.length_a   1.000
_cell.length_b   1.000
_cell.length_c   1.000
_cell.angle_alpha   90.00
_cell.angle_beta   90.00
_cell.angle_gamma   90.00
#
_symmetry.space_group_name_H-M   'P 1'
#
loop_
_entity.id
_entity.type
_entity.pdbx_description
1 polymer ?
#
loop_
_entity_poly.entity_id
_entity_poly.type
_entity_poly.pdbx_seq_one_letter_code
_entity_poly.pdbx_strand_id
1 'polypeptide(L)' 'MKHPQNKKESRLLRIEVMKLLYQYDFYQNNLTLSQTNPNPIFTFFQKIITNLKFIDEIITKSLYDYKINRLNKVDRA' A
#
# COMPACT_ATOMS: atom_id res chain seq x y z
N MET A 1 6.77 29.85 6.39
CA MET A 1 6.36 29.49 5.01
C MET A 1 6.02 28.00 4.96
N LYS A 2 4.79 27.60 4.61
CA LYS A 2 4.44 26.18 4.44
C LYS A 2 4.96 25.73 3.07
N HIS A 3 6.01 24.91 3.03
CA HIS A 3 6.59 24.38 1.79
C HIS A 3 5.55 23.53 1.03
N PRO A 4 5.09 23.96 -0.16
CA PRO A 4 4.14 23.19 -0.98
C PRO A 4 4.77 21.92 -1.58
N GLN A 5 6.10 21.84 -1.62
CA GLN A 5 6.89 20.75 -2.22
C GLN A 5 6.62 19.39 -1.55
N ASN A 6 6.59 19.34 -0.21
CA ASN A 6 6.38 18.10 0.55
C ASN A 6 5.04 17.40 0.24
N LYS A 7 3.98 18.16 -0.09
CA LYS A 7 2.66 17.57 -0.39
C LYS A 7 2.63 16.86 -1.73
N LYS A 8 3.32 17.40 -2.74
CA LYS A 8 3.38 16.81 -4.09
C LYS A 8 4.20 15.52 -4.07
N GLU A 9 5.36 15.54 -3.41
CA GLU A 9 6.23 14.37 -3.26
C GLU A 9 5.55 13.26 -2.45
N SER A 10 4.86 13.61 -1.35
CA SER A 10 4.06 12.67 -0.56
C SER A 10 2.91 12.06 -1.38
N ARG A 11 2.27 12.83 -2.26
CA ARG A 11 1.22 12.32 -3.16
C ARG A 11 1.79 11.32 -4.17
N LEU A 12 2.92 11.64 -4.80
CA LEU A 12 3.57 10.75 -5.76
C LEU A 12 4.01 9.45 -5.09
N LEU A 13 4.62 9.54 -3.90
CA LEU A 13 4.97 8.37 -3.08
C LEU A 13 3.76 7.48 -2.82
N ARG A 14 2.62 8.04 -2.40
CA ARG A 14 1.38 7.27 -2.19
C ARG A 14 0.92 6.57 -3.46
N ILE A 15 0.93 7.26 -4.60
CA ILE A 15 0.52 6.67 -5.89
C ILE A 15 1.40 5.47 -6.26
N GLU A 16 2.72 5.60 -6.10
CA GLU A 16 3.64 4.49 -6.41
C GLU A 16 3.50 3.33 -5.43
N VAL A 17 3.28 3.60 -4.14
CA VAL A 17 2.99 2.54 -3.16
C VAL A 17 1.68 1.82 -3.47
N MET A 18 0.60 2.54 -3.80
CA MET A 18 -0.69 1.94 -4.19
C MET A 18 -0.54 1.01 -5.39
N LYS A 19 0.25 1.41 -6.41
CA LYS A 19 0.53 0.55 -7.57
C LYS A 19 1.22 -0.76 -7.17
N LEU A 20 2.19 -0.70 -6.25
CA LEU A 20 2.88 -1.90 -5.76
C LEU A 20 1.95 -2.79 -4.92
N LEU A 21 1.10 -2.20 -4.08
CA LEU A 21 0.10 -2.95 -3.30
C LEU A 21 -0.91 -3.64 -4.23
N TYR A 22 -1.40 -2.94 -5.25
CA TYR A 22 -2.25 -3.53 -6.28
C TYR A 22 -1.55 -4.69 -6.99
N GLN A 23 -0.30 -4.52 -7.42
CA GLN A 23 0.48 -5.58 -8.06
C GLN A 23 0.67 -6.77 -7.12
N TYR A 24 1.00 -6.52 -5.86
CA TYR A 24 1.16 -7.56 -4.84
C TYR A 24 -0.12 -8.41 -4.70
N ASP A 25 -1.28 -7.76 -4.60
CA ASP A 25 -2.58 -8.44 -4.54
C ASP A 25 -2.98 -9.10 -5.87
N PHE A 26 -2.56 -8.53 -7.00
CA PHE A 26 -2.78 -9.11 -8.33
C PHE A 26 -2.01 -10.41 -8.52
N TYR A 27 -0.73 -10.43 -8.13
CA TYR A 27 0.17 -11.58 -8.23
C TYR A 27 0.10 -12.53 -7.04
N GLN A 28 -0.99 -12.50 -6.26
CA GLN A 28 -1.21 -13.41 -5.13
C GLN A 28 -0.04 -13.44 -4.14
N ASN A 29 0.50 -12.27 -3.81
CA ASN A 29 1.62 -12.08 -2.88
C ASN A 29 2.98 -12.63 -3.37
N ASN A 30 3.07 -13.13 -4.61
CA ASN A 30 4.29 -13.68 -5.21
C ASN A 30 5.11 -12.63 -5.98
N LEU A 31 5.00 -11.36 -5.62
CA LEU A 31 5.70 -10.27 -6.30
C LEU A 31 7.20 -10.31 -5.96
N THR A 32 8.03 -10.74 -6.90
CA THR A 32 9.49 -10.70 -6.80
C THR A 32 10.02 -9.34 -7.27
N LEU A 33 10.38 -8.49 -6.30
CA LEU A 33 10.98 -7.19 -6.57
C LEU A 33 12.51 -7.34 -6.55
N SER A 34 13.15 -7.27 -7.72
CA SER A 34 14.61 -7.27 -7.82
C SER A 34 15.16 -5.95 -7.27
N GLN A 35 16.03 -6.01 -6.27
CA GLN A 35 16.56 -4.84 -5.59
C GLN A 35 18.03 -4.63 -5.89
N THR A 36 18.38 -3.41 -6.31
CA THR A 36 19.77 -2.96 -6.33
C THR A 36 20.00 -1.68 -5.53
N ASN A 37 18.97 -0.96 -5.07
CA ASN A 37 19.11 0.27 -4.28
C ASN A 37 17.95 0.53 -3.29
N PRO A 38 18.21 1.12 -2.11
CA PRO A 38 17.17 1.50 -1.15
C PRO A 38 16.30 2.63 -1.71
N ASN A 39 15.04 2.30 -2.02
CA ASN A 39 14.04 3.25 -2.51
C ASN A 39 12.98 3.50 -1.42
N PRO A 40 12.67 4.76 -1.04
CA PRO A 40 11.66 5.07 -0.02
C PRO A 40 10.29 4.45 -0.33
N ILE A 41 9.90 4.34 -1.60
CA ILE A 41 8.66 3.66 -2.02
C ILE A 41 8.65 2.21 -1.52
N PHE A 42 9.77 1.51 -1.69
CA PHE A 42 9.89 0.12 -1.29
C PHE A 42 9.93 -0.05 0.22
N THR A 43 10.62 0.86 0.94
CA THR A 43 10.62 0.85 2.41
C THR A 43 9.21 1.03 2.97
N PHE A 44 8.39 1.92 2.38
CA PHE A 44 6.99 2.07 2.77
C PHE A 44 6.15 0.85 2.43
N PHE A 45 6.29 0.34 1.20
CA PHE A 45 5.62 -0.88 0.76
C PHE A 45 5.91 -2.06 1.71
N GLN A 46 7.18 -2.33 2.02
CA GLN A 46 7.57 -3.40 2.94
C GLN A 46 6.94 -3.24 4.32
N LYS A 47 6.94 -2.02 4.88
CA LYS A 47 6.30 -1.76 6.18
C LYS A 47 4.81 -2.10 6.17
N ILE A 48 4.11 -1.81 5.07
CA ILE A 48 2.69 -2.17 4.91
C ILE A 48 2.54 -3.68 4.82
N ILE A 49 3.29 -4.35 3.95
CA ILE A 49 3.19 -5.81 3.77
C ILE A 49 3.52 -6.57 5.05
N THR A 50 4.56 -6.18 5.79
CA THR A 50 4.90 -6.79 7.10
C THR A 50 3.77 -6.68 8.12
N ASN A 51 2.94 -5.63 8.03
CA ASN A 51 1.81 -5.40 8.94
C ASN A 51 0.46 -5.68 8.29
N LEU A 52 0.41 -6.33 7.12
CA LEU A 52 -0.80 -6.41 6.30
C LEU A 52 -1.97 -7.04 7.04
N LYS A 53 -1.73 -8.12 7.79
CA LYS A 53 -2.77 -8.78 8.60
C LYS A 53 -3.38 -7.83 9.64
N PHE A 54 -2.55 -7.06 10.34
CA PHE A 54 -3.00 -6.11 11.35
C PHE A 54 -3.77 -4.94 10.73
N ILE A 55 -3.32 -4.44 9.58
CA ILE A 55 -4.02 -3.41 8.80
C ILE A 55 -5.38 -3.94 8.33
N ASP A 56 -5.43 -5.15 7.79
CA ASP A 56 -6.67 -5.80 7.34
C ASP A 56 -7.67 -5.99 8.50
N GLU A 57 -7.18 -6.31 9.71
CA GLU A 57 -8.01 -6.38 10.92
C GLU A 57 -8.64 -5.04 11.30
N ILE A 58 -7.88 -3.93 11.21
CA ILE A 58 -8.38 -2.58 11.47
C ILE A 58 -9.43 -2.18 10.42
N ILE A 59 -9.13 -2.40 9.14
CA ILE A 59 -10.05 -2.10 8.04
C ILE A 59 -11.34 -2.90 8.22
N THR A 60 -11.25 -4.19 8.51
CA THR A 60 -12.42 -5.07 8.69
C THR A 60 -13.33 -4.59 9.82
N LYS A 61 -12.78 -4.15 10.96
CA LYS A 61 -13.58 -3.56 12.06
C LYS A 61 -14.31 -2.28 11.64
N SER A 62 -13.83 -1.60 10.60
CA SER A 62 -14.37 -0.35 10.09
C SER A 62 -15.34 -0.55 8.91
N LEU A 63 -15.50 -1.79 8.43
CA LEU A 63 -16.32 -2.11 7.25
C LEU A 63 -17.79 -2.44 7.57
N TYR A 64 -18.25 -2.23 8.81
CA TYR A 64 -19.59 -2.64 9.28
C TYR A 64 -19.86 -4.12 8.91
N ASP A 65 -20.86 -4.38 8.06
CA ASP A 65 -21.23 -5.73 7.59
C ASP A 65 -20.50 -6.15 6.29
N TYR A 66 -19.60 -5.31 5.79
CA TYR A 66 -18.84 -5.58 4.58
C TYR A 66 -17.56 -6.39 4.89
N LYS A 67 -17.10 -7.17 3.92
CA LYS A 67 -15.91 -8.02 4.06
C LYS A 67 -14.76 -7.45 3.25
N ILE A 68 -13.57 -7.40 3.84
CA ILE A 68 -12.37 -6.85 3.19
C ILE A 68 -12.02 -7.56 1.88
N ASN A 69 -12.26 -8.88 1.80
CA ASN A 69 -12.04 -9.67 0.58
C ASN A 69 -13.07 -9.41 -0.54
N ARG A 70 -14.09 -8.57 -0.28
CA ARG A 70 -15.03 -8.08 -1.28
C ARG A 70 -14.71 -6.66 -1.75
N LEU A 71 -13.70 -6.01 -1.18
CA LEU A 71 -13.20 -4.75 -1.74
C LEU A 71 -12.54 -5.06 -3.08
N ASN A 72 -12.68 -4.14 -4.04
CA ASN A 72 -11.87 -4.25 -5.24
C ASN A 72 -10.39 -3.99 -4.88
N LYS A 73 -9.48 -4.52 -5.70
CA LYS A 73 -8.04 -4.47 -5.42
C LYS A 73 -7.48 -3.04 -5.36
N VAL A 74 -8.14 -2.08 -6.02
CA VAL A 74 -7.72 -0.67 -6.06
C VAL A 74 -8.11 0.04 -4.77
N ASP A 75 -9.31 -0.22 -4.25
CA ASP A 75 -9.81 0.37 -3.00
C ASP A 75 -9.13 -0.24 -1.77
N ARG A 76 -8.71 -1.52 -1.87
CA ARG A 76 -7.92 -2.17 -0.82
C ARG A 76 -6.47 -1.66 -0.77
N ALA A 77 -5.91 -1.25 -1.92
CA ALA A 77 -4.54 -0.75 -2.05
C ALA A 77 -4.40 0.71 -1.62
#